data_AF-A0A957EQT7-F1
#
_entry.id   AF-A0A957EQT7-F1
#
_cell.length_a   1.000
_cell.length_b   1.000
_cell.length_c   1.000
_cell.angle_alpha   90.00
_cell.angle_beta   90.00
_cell.angle_gamma   90.00
#
_symmetry.space_group_name_H-M   'P 1'
#
loop_
_entity.id
_entity.type
_entity.pdbx_description
1 polymer ?
#
loop_
_entity_poly.entity_id
_entity_poly.type
_entity_poly.pdbx_seq_one_letter_code
_entity_poly.pdbx_strand_id
1 'polypeptide(L)'
;MNLPPALFALGGMVLYLLACAGLILGYEWAKQRWRQWRMEREMVRLLANASLPNGRSLATLLANAPYGYDHFQGEDGYRIWDSRQPNTFVAHAATPFEAELWIVRQVVAEENEGSGE
;
A
#
# COMPACT_ATOMS: atom_id res chain seq x y z
N MET A 1 -9.96 -34.49 44.47
CA MET A 1 -10.43 -33.09 44.36
C MET A 1 -11.07 -32.92 42.99
N ASN A 2 -12.40 -32.81 42.92
CA ASN A 2 -13.10 -32.57 41.65
C ASN A 2 -12.98 -31.09 41.32
N LEU A 3 -12.35 -30.78 40.19
CA LEU A 3 -12.31 -29.41 39.67
C LEU A 3 -13.74 -29.01 39.26
N PRO A 4 -14.21 -27.81 39.65
CA PRO A 4 -15.56 -27.37 39.34
C PRO A 4 -15.75 -27.26 37.81
N PRO A 5 -16.87 -27.74 37.26
CA PRO A 5 -17.14 -27.74 35.81
C PRO A 5 -17.07 -26.33 35.19
N ALA A 6 -17.29 -25.29 36.00
CA ALA A 6 -17.14 -23.89 35.60
C ALA A 6 -15.70 -23.55 35.14
N LEU A 7 -14.65 -24.16 35.69
CA LEU A 7 -13.27 -23.92 35.27
C LEU A 7 -12.99 -24.52 33.89
N PHE A 8 -13.59 -25.66 33.55
CA PHE A 8 -13.49 -26.25 32.22
C PHE A 8 -14.25 -25.43 31.17
N ALA A 9 -15.42 -24.90 31.51
CA ALA A 9 -16.19 -24.01 30.64
C ALA A 9 -15.44 -22.70 30.35
N LEU A 10 -14.83 -22.08 31.36
CA LEU A 10 -14.01 -20.88 31.19
C LEU A 10 -12.75 -21.16 30.36
N GLY A 11 -12.06 -22.28 30.62
CA GLY A 11 -10.89 -22.68 29.82
C GLY A 11 -11.23 -22.91 28.35
N GLY A 12 -12.38 -23.57 28.07
CA GLY A 12 -12.88 -23.77 26.72
C GLY A 12 -13.24 -22.46 26.01
N MET A 13 -13.87 -21.52 26.72
CA MET A 13 -14.22 -20.21 26.17
C MET A 13 -12.97 -19.39 25.83
N VAL A 14 -11.94 -19.40 26.69
CA VAL A 14 -10.68 -18.70 26.43
C VAL A 14 -9.96 -19.30 25.22
N LEU A 15 -9.88 -20.63 25.12
CA LEU A 15 -9.28 -21.30 23.96
C LEU A 15 -10.02 -20.98 22.66
N TYR A 16 -11.35 -20.94 22.70
CA TYR A 16 -12.17 -20.57 21.55
C TYR A 16 -11.90 -19.12 21.10
N LEU A 17 -11.87 -18.17 22.04
CA LEU A 17 -11.57 -16.77 21.73
C LEU A 17 -10.16 -16.60 21.16
N LEU A 18 -9.16 -17.32 21.69
CA LEU A 18 -7.79 -17.31 21.15
C LEU A 18 -7.73 -17.90 19.74
N ALA A 19 -8.46 -18.97 19.46
CA ALA A 19 -8.53 -19.56 18.13
C ALA A 19 -9.19 -18.58 17.13
N CYS A 20 -10.28 -17.93 17.51
CA CYS A 20 -10.94 -16.91 16.69
C CYS A 20 -10.02 -15.71 16.43
N ALA A 21 -9.33 -15.21 17.45
CA ALA A 21 -8.38 -14.11 17.30
C ALA A 21 -7.22 -14.49 16.35
N GLY A 22 -6.68 -15.71 16.48
CA GLY A 22 -5.64 -16.21 15.59
C GLY A 22 -6.08 -16.28 14.13
N LEU A 23 -7.32 -16.72 13.85
CA LEU A 23 -7.87 -16.74 12.49
C LEU A 23 -8.02 -15.34 11.90
N ILE A 24 -8.50 -14.37 12.69
CA ILE A 24 -8.66 -12.97 12.24
C ILE A 24 -7.29 -12.35 11.93
N LEU A 25 -6.32 -12.51 12.83
CA LEU A 25 -4.96 -11.99 12.63
C LEU A 25 -4.28 -12.63 11.42
N GLY A 26 -4.43 -13.96 11.26
CA GLY A 26 -3.89 -14.67 10.10
C GLY A 26 -4.49 -14.20 8.78
N TYR A 27 -5.81 -13.93 8.76
CA TYR A 27 -6.49 -13.39 7.58
C TYR A 27 -6.00 -12.00 7.21
N GLU A 28 -5.89 -11.08 8.17
CA GLU A 28 -5.39 -9.72 7.90
C GLU A 28 -3.95 -9.74 7.40
N TRP A 29 -3.09 -10.58 8.00
CA TRP A 29 -1.70 -10.73 7.54
C TRP A 29 -1.63 -11.27 6.10
N ALA A 30 -2.41 -12.31 5.79
CA ALA A 30 -2.47 -12.87 4.44
C ALA A 30 -2.96 -11.81 3.44
N LYS A 31 -4.02 -11.06 3.78
CA LYS A 31 -4.57 -10.00 2.94
C LYS A 31 -3.57 -8.87 2.66
N GLN A 32 -2.82 -8.42 3.67
CA GLN A 32 -1.76 -7.43 3.49
C GLN A 32 -0.66 -7.95 2.57
N ARG A 33 -0.20 -9.19 2.79
CA ARG A 33 0.84 -9.80 1.96
C ARG A 33 0.41 -9.99 0.50
N TRP A 34 -0.84 -10.37 0.27
CA TRP A 34 -1.42 -10.44 -1.08
C TRP A 34 -1.52 -9.08 -1.77
N ARG A 35 -1.80 -8.00 -1.02
CA ARG A 35 -1.78 -6.63 -1.58
C ARG A 35 -0.37 -6.23 -2.00
N GLN A 36 0.61 -6.40 -1.12
CA GLN A 36 2.02 -6.11 -1.41
C GLN A 36 2.50 -6.87 -2.66
N TRP A 37 2.22 -8.17 -2.74
CA TRP A 37 2.63 -8.98 -3.87
C TRP A 37 2.01 -8.54 -5.21
N ARG A 38 0.75 -8.10 -5.20
CA ARG A 38 0.11 -7.55 -6.40
C ARG A 38 0.75 -6.23 -6.83
N MET A 39 1.04 -5.35 -5.87
CA MET A 39 1.68 -4.06 -6.15
C MET A 39 3.11 -4.23 -6.68
N GLU A 40 3.90 -5.13 -6.08
CA GLU A 40 5.24 -5.47 -6.59
C GLU A 40 5.18 -5.97 -8.03
N ARG A 41 4.27 -6.90 -8.33
CA ARG A 41 4.09 -7.41 -9.70
C ARG A 41 3.67 -6.32 -10.67
N GLU A 42 2.85 -5.39 -10.23
CA GLU A 42 2.40 -4.28 -11.07
C GLU A 42 3.53 -3.30 -11.34
N MET A 43 4.33 -2.97 -10.33
CA MET A 43 5.52 -2.14 -10.50
C MET A 43 6.53 -2.79 -11.44
N VAL A 44 6.78 -4.10 -11.28
CA VAL A 44 7.62 -4.87 -12.19
C VAL A 44 7.05 -4.86 -13.62
N ARG A 45 5.72 -4.96 -13.80
CA ARG A 45 5.10 -4.86 -15.13
C ARG A 45 5.27 -3.46 -15.73
N LEU A 46 5.05 -2.40 -14.97
CA LEU A 46 5.22 -1.02 -15.44
C LEU A 46 6.69 -0.74 -15.82
N LEU A 47 7.63 -1.28 -15.05
CA LEU A 47 9.07 -1.22 -15.31
C LEU A 47 9.49 -2.05 -16.53
N ALA A 48 8.98 -3.29 -16.64
CA ALA A 48 9.39 -4.24 -17.68
C ALA A 48 8.79 -3.93 -19.05
N ASN A 49 7.56 -3.41 -19.10
CA ASN A 49 6.84 -3.19 -20.36
C ASN A 49 7.24 -1.90 -21.09
N ALA A 50 8.39 -1.29 -20.76
CA ALA A 50 8.83 -0.01 -21.34
C ALA A 50 7.77 1.10 -21.26
N SER A 51 6.77 0.95 -20.37
CA SER A 51 5.67 1.91 -20.17
C SER A 51 6.12 3.11 -19.34
N LEU A 52 7.38 3.10 -18.89
CA LEU A 52 8.03 4.32 -18.44
C LEU A 52 8.29 5.18 -19.67
N PRO A 53 7.69 6.38 -19.72
CA PRO A 53 7.81 7.22 -20.88
C PRO A 53 9.27 7.45 -21.26
N ASN A 54 9.57 7.27 -22.55
CA ASN A 54 10.91 7.43 -23.13
C ASN A 54 11.98 6.47 -22.58
N GLY A 55 11.60 5.30 -22.02
CA GLY A 55 12.56 4.31 -21.53
C GLY A 55 13.35 4.77 -20.31
N ARG A 56 12.83 5.76 -19.57
CA ARG A 56 13.47 6.30 -18.36
C ARG A 56 13.49 5.26 -17.25
N SER A 57 14.50 5.31 -16.40
CA SER A 57 14.53 4.52 -15.16
C SER A 57 13.47 5.04 -14.17
N LEU A 58 13.00 4.18 -13.26
CA LEU A 58 12.10 4.56 -12.17
C LEU A 58 12.63 5.77 -11.38
N ALA A 59 13.90 5.73 -11.00
CA ALA A 59 14.53 6.80 -10.24
C ALA A 59 14.52 8.13 -11.01
N THR A 60 14.76 8.08 -12.32
CA THR A 60 14.68 9.26 -13.19
C THR A 60 13.25 9.77 -13.32
N LEU A 61 12.25 8.89 -13.39
CA LEU A 61 10.86 9.31 -13.45
C LEU A 61 10.45 9.99 -12.14
N LEU A 62 10.69 9.34 -11.00
CA LEU A 62 10.35 9.89 -9.68
C LEU A 62 11.05 11.23 -9.41
N ALA A 63 12.32 11.37 -9.81
CA ALA A 63 13.07 12.61 -9.64
C ALA A 63 12.53 13.79 -10.49
N ASN A 64 11.86 13.50 -11.61
CA ASN A 64 11.31 14.52 -12.51
C ASN A 64 9.78 14.64 -12.42
N ALA A 65 9.13 13.78 -11.62
CA ALA A 65 7.68 13.80 -11.48
C ALA A 65 7.24 15.11 -10.80
N PRO A 66 6.12 15.71 -11.22
CA PRO A 66 5.55 16.87 -10.53
C PRO A 66 4.96 16.52 -9.16
N TYR A 67 5.11 15.30 -8.68
CA TYR A 67 4.51 14.80 -7.45
C TYR A 67 5.59 14.50 -6.40
N GLY A 68 5.36 14.96 -5.18
CA GLY A 68 6.19 14.63 -4.02
C GLY A 68 5.41 13.81 -3.01
N TYR A 69 6.12 13.06 -2.16
CA TYR A 69 5.52 12.35 -1.05
C TYR A 69 6.41 12.39 0.19
N ASP A 70 5.78 12.44 1.37
CA ASP A 70 6.48 12.43 2.66
C ASP A 70 5.58 11.84 3.75
N HIS A 71 6.22 11.35 4.81
CA HIS A 71 5.55 10.81 5.97
C HIS A 71 4.90 11.94 6.76
N PHE A 72 3.58 11.89 6.95
CA PHE A 72 2.88 12.93 7.67
C PHE A 72 2.89 12.64 9.18
N GLN A 73 3.45 13.57 9.96
CA GLN A 73 3.50 13.41 11.41
C GLN A 73 2.08 13.44 12.00
N GLY A 74 1.65 12.31 12.56
CA GLY A 74 0.34 12.16 13.22
C GLY A 74 -0.66 11.26 12.50
N GLU A 75 -0.35 10.79 11.29
CA GLU A 75 -1.13 9.76 10.58
C GLU A 75 -0.23 8.59 10.20
N ASP A 76 -0.76 7.37 10.24
CA ASP A 76 -0.08 6.21 9.67
C ASP A 76 -0.10 6.33 8.14
N GLY A 77 1.01 6.75 7.54
CA GLY A 77 1.23 6.70 6.09
C GLY A 77 1.93 7.93 5.50
N TYR A 78 1.86 7.99 4.16
CA TYR A 78 2.53 8.96 3.31
C TYR A 78 1.49 9.80 2.59
N ARG A 79 1.69 11.12 2.61
CA ARG A 79 0.87 12.06 1.85
C ARG A 79 1.58 12.40 0.56
N ILE A 80 0.82 12.38 -0.54
CA ILE A 80 1.27 12.73 -1.87
C ILE A 80 0.70 14.11 -2.20
N TRP A 81 1.54 15.02 -2.69
CA TRP A 81 1.15 16.36 -3.11
C TRP A 81 1.61 16.63 -4.54
N ASP A 82 0.91 17.55 -5.20
CA ASP A 82 1.32 18.06 -6.50
C ASP A 82 2.20 19.31 -6.29
N SER A 83 3.43 19.27 -6.77
CA SER A 83 4.39 20.38 -6.68
C SER A 83 4.07 21.53 -7.64
N ARG A 84 3.21 21.30 -8.65
CA ARG A 84 2.72 22.35 -9.56
C ARG A 84 1.71 23.28 -8.87
N GLN A 85 1.03 22.80 -7.83
CA GLN A 85 0.00 23.55 -7.11
C GLN A 85 0.33 23.63 -5.60
N PRO A 86 0.60 24.82 -5.05
CA PRO A 86 0.97 24.94 -3.64
C PRO A 86 -0.16 24.46 -2.73
N ASN A 87 0.18 23.65 -1.72
CA ASN A 87 -0.74 23.07 -0.73
C ASN A 87 -1.80 22.09 -1.27
N THR A 88 -1.64 21.55 -2.48
CA THR A 88 -2.59 20.57 -3.01
C THR A 88 -2.21 19.15 -2.61
N PHE A 89 -2.95 18.60 -1.66
CA PHE A 89 -2.93 17.18 -1.34
C PHE A 89 -3.76 16.41 -2.38
N VAL A 90 -3.16 15.39 -3.00
CA VAL A 90 -3.79 14.63 -4.08
C VAL A 90 -4.13 13.20 -3.69
N ALA A 91 -3.32 12.56 -2.84
CA ALA A 91 -3.52 11.16 -2.47
C ALA A 91 -2.79 10.76 -1.18
N HIS A 92 -3.24 9.68 -0.55
CA HIS A 92 -2.60 9.03 0.60
C HIS A 92 -2.14 7.62 0.22
N ALA A 93 -1.02 7.19 0.80
CA ALA A 93 -0.48 5.85 0.66
C ALA A 93 -0.07 5.29 2.03
N ALA A 94 -0.24 4.00 2.27
CA ALA A 94 0.13 3.40 3.55
C ALA A 94 1.65 3.16 3.66
N THR A 95 2.35 3.05 2.53
CA THR A 95 3.78 2.75 2.45
C THR A 95 4.45 3.67 1.42
N PRO A 96 5.78 3.90 1.50
CA PRO A 96 6.45 4.75 0.50
C PRO A 96 6.38 4.12 -0.89
N PHE A 97 6.42 2.78 -0.97
CA PHE A 97 6.27 2.05 -2.22
C PHE A 97 4.91 2.27 -2.89
N GLU A 98 3.82 2.31 -2.12
CA GLU A 98 2.49 2.65 -2.64
C GLU A 98 2.45 4.08 -3.17
N ALA A 99 3.15 5.02 -2.51
CA ALA A 99 3.24 6.40 -2.97
C ALA A 99 3.98 6.48 -4.31
N GLU A 100 5.13 5.83 -4.43
CA GLU A 100 5.91 5.77 -5.68
C GLU A 100 5.09 5.15 -6.81
N LEU A 101 4.39 4.03 -6.55
CA LEU A 101 3.54 3.38 -7.56
C LEU A 101 2.40 4.29 -8.01
N TRP A 102 1.80 5.04 -7.09
CA TRP A 102 0.76 6.03 -7.42
C TRP A 102 1.33 7.12 -8.33
N ILE A 103 2.50 7.68 -8.00
CA ILE A 103 3.16 8.71 -8.80
C ILE A 103 3.47 8.20 -10.21
N VAL A 104 4.05 7.01 -10.33
CA VAL A 104 4.36 6.39 -11.62
C VAL A 104 3.10 6.24 -12.46
N ARG A 105 2.01 5.71 -11.88
CA ARG A 105 0.74 5.57 -12.61
C ARG A 105 0.21 6.90 -13.11
N GLN A 106 0.28 7.93 -12.28
CA GLN A 106 -0.27 9.23 -12.61
C GLN A 106 0.52 9.91 -13.72
N VAL A 107 1.86 9.86 -13.65
CA VAL A 107 2.73 10.38 -14.72
C VAL A 107 2.50 9.62 -16.03
N VAL A 108 2.45 8.29 -15.99
CA VAL A 108 2.19 7.47 -17.18
C VAL A 108 0.81 7.76 -17.77
N ALA A 109 -0.21 7.96 -16.95
CA ALA A 109 -1.55 8.32 -17.42
C ALA A 109 -1.55 9.71 -18.10
N GLU A 110 -0.96 10.73 -17.46
CA GLU A 110 -0.87 12.09 -18.01
C GLU A 110 -0.11 12.13 -19.34
N GLU A 111 0.99 11.39 -19.47
CA GLU A 111 1.77 11.35 -20.70
C GLU A 111 1.07 10.58 -21.84
N ASN A 112 0.30 9.55 -21.52
CA ASN A 112 -0.52 8.84 -22.50
C ASN A 112 -1.71 9.70 -22.98
N GLU A 113 -2.32 10.49 -22.08
CA GLU A 113 -3.40 11.41 -22.44
C GLU A 113 -2.88 12.57 -23.31
N GLY A 114 -1.69 13.12 -23.01
CA GLY A 114 -1.06 14.20 -23.79
C GLY A 114 -0.47 13.78 -25.15
N SER A 115 -0.29 12.48 -25.40
CA SER A 115 0.24 11.94 -26.68
C SER A 115 -0.85 11.53 -27.67
N GLY A 116 -2.12 11.72 -27.31
CA GLY A 116 -3.29 11.37 -28.12
C GLY A 116 -3.87 12.52 -28.97
N GLU A 117 -3.25 13.70 -28.95
CA GLU A 117 -3.54 14.84 -29.85
C GLU A 117 -2.52 14.92 -31.00
#